data_AF-A0A3B7QXD1-F1
#
_entry.id   AF-A0A3B7QXD1-F1
#
_cell.length_a   1.000
_cell.length_b   1.000
_cell.length_c   1.000
_cell.angle_alpha   90.00
_cell.angle_beta   90.00
_cell.angle_gamma   90.00
#
_symmetry.space_group_name_H-M   'P 1'
#
loop_
_entity.id
_entity.type
_entity.pdbx_description
1 polymer ?
#
loop_
_entity_poly.entity_id
_entity_poly.type
_entity_poly.pdbx_seq_one_letter_code
_entity_poly.pdbx_strand_id
1 'polypeptide(L)'
;MKTPAEYLDVPVFYLTYPTGEVAEQAPVVSYDDALRAVEAALADAEKYRYLLMRALRRSQDPEGTVPFGPAATDAGADVRPMYPDIAA
;
A
#
# COMPACT_ATOMS: atom_id res chain seq x y z
N MET A 1 -1.19 4.56 6.24
CA MET A 1 -0.63 5.62 5.38
C MET A 1 0.15 6.55 6.26
N LYS A 2 1.36 6.91 5.85
CA LYS A 2 2.10 7.97 6.53
C LYS A 2 1.34 9.30 6.38
N THR A 3 1.44 10.17 7.38
CA THR A 3 0.92 11.54 7.26
C THR A 3 1.78 12.35 6.28
N PRO A 4 1.27 13.44 5.66
CA PRO A 4 2.07 14.27 4.76
C PRO A 4 3.37 14.77 5.41
N ALA A 5 3.33 15.08 6.71
CA ALA A 5 4.49 15.49 7.48
C ALA A 5 5.57 14.39 7.59
N GLU A 6 5.16 13.11 7.65
CA GLU A 6 6.08 11.97 7.73
C GLU A 6 6.80 11.66 6.41
N TYR A 7 6.30 12.14 5.26
CA TYR A 7 7.04 12.07 3.99
C TYR A 7 8.03 13.22 3.83
N LEU A 8 7.82 14.31 4.56
CA LEU A 8 8.63 15.52 4.55
C LEU A 8 9.52 15.65 5.80
N ASP A 9 9.97 14.51 6.35
CA ASP A 9 10.94 14.46 7.45
C ASP A 9 12.37 14.75 6.94
N VAL A 10 12.53 15.93 6.38
CA VAL A 10 13.74 16.44 5.71
C VAL A 10 13.96 17.89 6.14
N PRO A 11 15.20 18.40 6.05
CA PRO A 11 15.49 19.76 6.49
C PRO A 11 14.61 20.81 5.79
N VAL A 12 13.84 21.54 6.60
CA VAL A 12 12.96 22.62 6.13
C VAL A 12 13.70 23.95 6.27
N PHE A 13 13.78 24.69 5.17
CA PHE A 13 14.27 26.06 5.13
C PHE A 13 13.10 27.03 5.23
N TYR A 14 13.36 28.25 5.69
CA TYR A 14 12.33 29.29 5.76
C TYR A 14 12.70 30.44 4.85
N LEU A 15 11.84 30.72 3.87
CA LEU A 15 11.96 31.91 3.05
C LEU A 15 11.29 33.05 3.81
N THR A 16 12.08 34.07 4.16
CA THR A 16 11.58 35.28 4.81
C THR A 16 11.39 36.37 3.77
N TYR A 17 10.16 36.89 3.64
CA TYR A 17 9.89 38.04 2.79
C TYR A 17 10.41 39.35 3.43
N PRO A 18 10.78 40.35 2.62
CA PRO A 18 11.48 41.56 3.08
C PRO A 18 10.68 42.44 4.05
N THR A 19 9.40 42.18 4.26
CA THR A 19 8.49 42.88 5.17
C THR A 19 8.70 42.52 6.64
N GLY A 20 9.46 41.46 6.95
CA GLY A 20 10.05 41.22 8.27
C GLY A 20 9.09 40.71 9.35
N GLU A 21 7.83 40.44 9.04
CA GLU A 21 6.91 39.81 9.99
C GLU A 21 7.07 38.28 9.99
N VAL A 22 7.07 37.67 11.18
CA VAL A 22 7.14 36.21 11.38
C VAL A 22 5.97 35.49 10.67
N ALA A 23 4.86 36.20 10.45
CA ALA A 23 3.70 35.72 9.72
C ALA A 23 3.95 35.47 8.22
N GLU A 24 5.09 35.92 7.67
CA GLU A 24 5.45 35.78 6.25
C GLU A 24 6.61 34.81 6.03
N GLN A 25 6.80 33.82 6.90
CA GLN A 25 7.78 32.77 6.69
C GLN A 25 7.14 31.58 5.97
N ALA A 26 7.56 31.32 4.74
CA ALA A 26 7.12 30.14 3.98
C ALA A 26 8.13 29.00 4.17
N PRO A 27 7.69 27.79 4.58
CA PRO A 27 8.55 26.62 4.61
C PRO A 27 8.89 26.20 3.18
N VAL A 28 10.18 26.02 2.91
CA VAL A 28 10.74 25.62 1.62
C VAL A 28 11.59 24.39 1.83
N VAL A 29 11.46 23.43 0.93
CA VAL A 29 12.25 22.20 0.92
C VAL A 29 13.10 22.18 -0.34
N SER A 30 14.21 21.44 -0.33
CA SER A 30 14.99 21.24 -1.55
C SER A 30 14.16 20.51 -2.61
N TYR A 31 14.49 20.73 -3.88
CA TYR A 31 13.77 20.08 -4.98
C TYR A 31 13.87 18.56 -4.91
N ASP A 32 15.08 18.03 -4.66
CA ASP A 32 15.33 16.59 -4.64
C ASP A 32 14.58 15.91 -3.49
N ASP A 33 14.53 16.55 -2.32
CA ASP A 33 13.78 16.05 -1.17
C ASP A 33 12.27 16.07 -1.42
N ALA A 34 11.76 17.13 -2.04
CA ALA A 34 10.35 17.22 -2.43
C ALA A 34 9.98 16.13 -3.44
N LEU A 35 10.82 15.88 -4.45
CA LEU A 35 10.59 14.86 -5.46
C LEU A 35 10.57 13.46 -4.85
N ARG A 36 11.55 13.15 -3.98
CA ARG A 36 11.61 11.87 -3.26
C ARG A 36 10.39 11.64 -2.35
N ALA A 37 9.93 12.68 -1.66
CA ALA A 37 8.74 12.60 -0.82
C ALA A 37 7.48 12.29 -1.64
N VAL A 38 7.33 12.92 -2.81
CA VAL A 38 6.21 12.67 -3.74
C VAL A 38 6.24 11.26 -4.29
N GLU A 39 7.40 10.77 -4.73
CA GLU A 39 7.54 9.40 -5.25
C GLU A 39 7.20 8.35 -4.18
N ALA A 40 7.68 8.55 -2.94
CA ALA A 40 7.37 7.66 -1.82
C ALA A 40 5.87 7.66 -1.49
N ALA A 41 5.23 8.83 -1.49
CA ALA A 41 3.79 8.94 -1.26
C ALA A 41 2.97 8.27 -2.37
N LEU A 42 3.43 8.37 -3.63
CA LEU A 42 2.77 7.77 -4.77
C LEU A 42 2.87 6.24 -4.75
N ALA A 43 4.06 5.69 -4.46
CA ALA A 43 4.27 4.26 -4.30
C ALA A 43 3.39 3.66 -3.17
N ASP A 44 3.29 4.37 -2.05
CA ASP A 44 2.39 3.96 -0.97
C ASP A 44 0.92 4.03 -1.42
N ALA A 45 0.50 5.09 -2.09
CA ALA A 45 -0.88 5.22 -2.60
C ALA A 45 -1.26 4.10 -3.57
N GLU A 46 -0.38 3.70 -4.48
CA GLU A 46 -0.61 2.58 -5.40
C GLU A 46 -0.81 1.26 -4.66
N LYS A 47 0.00 1.00 -3.63
CA LYS A 47 -0.15 -0.18 -2.76
C LYS A 47 -1.52 -0.19 -2.07
N TYR A 48 -1.98 0.96 -1.57
CA TYR A 48 -3.29 1.05 -0.92
C TYR A 48 -4.45 0.92 -1.90
N ARG A 49 -4.33 1.44 -3.13
CA ARG A 49 -5.31 1.21 -4.19
C ARG A 49 -5.47 -0.28 -4.49
N TYR A 50 -4.36 -1.01 -4.60
CA TYR A 50 -4.41 -2.45 -4.80
C TYR A 50 -5.09 -3.19 -3.64
N LEU A 51 -4.70 -2.87 -2.39
CA LEU A 51 -5.29 -3.50 -1.20
C LEU A 51 -6.79 -3.18 -1.06
N LEU A 52 -7.22 -1.96 -1.35
CA LEU A 52 -8.63 -1.57 -1.35
C LEU A 52 -9.41 -2.33 -2.43
N MET A 53 -8.93 -2.36 -3.66
CA MET A 53 -9.58 -3.09 -4.75
C MET A 53 -9.66 -4.59 -4.46
N ARG A 54 -8.63 -5.15 -3.82
CA ARG A 54 -8.62 -6.54 -3.36
C ARG A 54 -9.63 -6.78 -2.23
N ALA A 55 -9.70 -5.87 -1.25
CA ALA A 55 -10.67 -5.95 -0.16
C ALA A 55 -12.11 -5.85 -0.67
N LEU A 56 -12.36 -4.95 -1.63
CA LEU A 56 -13.66 -4.82 -2.29
C LEU A 56 -14.07 -6.10 -3.01
N ARG A 57 -13.18 -6.69 -3.82
CA ARG A 57 -13.44 -7.98 -4.48
C ARG A 57 -13.78 -9.07 -3.46
N ARG A 58 -13.01 -9.17 -2.37
CA ARG A 58 -13.27 -10.12 -1.28
C ARG A 58 -14.61 -9.85 -0.57
N SER A 59 -15.00 -8.59 -0.38
CA SER A 59 -16.26 -8.26 0.29
C SER A 59 -17.51 -8.50 -0.59
N GLN A 60 -17.32 -8.59 -1.91
CA GLN A 60 -18.37 -8.87 -2.88
C GLN A 60 -18.57 -10.37 -3.15
N ASP A 61 -17.60 -11.21 -2.73
CA ASP A 61 -17.71 -12.66 -2.72
C ASP A 61 -18.00 -13.14 -1.27
N PRO A 62 -19.28 -13.24 -0.85
CA PRO A 62 -19.64 -13.64 0.52
C PRO A 62 -19.40 -15.13 0.82
N GLU A 63 -19.02 -15.95 -0.17
CA GLU A 63 -18.67 -17.36 0.02
C GLU A 63 -17.21 -17.62 -0.36
N GLY A 64 -16.29 -17.53 0.59
CA GLY A 64 -14.89 -17.80 0.28
C GLY A 64 -13.92 -17.53 1.42
N THR A 65 -14.11 -18.26 2.52
CA THR A 65 -13.16 -18.41 3.62
C THR A 65 -11.72 -18.57 3.11
N VAL A 66 -10.83 -17.64 3.45
CA VAL A 66 -9.39 -17.95 3.58
C VAL A 66 -8.75 -17.02 4.61
N PRO A 67 -8.31 -17.53 5.77
CA PRO A 67 -7.50 -16.79 6.71
C PRO A 67 -6.06 -16.68 6.19
N PHE A 68 -5.39 -15.63 6.64
CA PHE A 68 -4.00 -15.30 6.34
C PHE A 68 -3.04 -16.18 7.17
N GLY A 69 -2.02 -16.77 6.54
CA GLY A 69 -0.87 -17.42 7.18
C GLY A 69 0.20 -17.86 6.16
N PRO A 70 1.51 -17.75 6.45
CA PRO A 70 2.57 -18.17 5.55
C PRO A 70 2.68 -19.71 5.54
N ALA A 71 2.88 -20.25 4.34
CA ALA A 71 3.20 -21.64 3.98
C ALA A 71 3.41 -22.67 5.12
N ALA A 72 2.52 -23.66 5.18
CA ALA A 72 2.87 -25.03 5.53
C ALA A 72 1.93 -26.00 4.79
N THR A 73 2.55 -27.06 4.30
CA THR A 73 2.08 -28.23 3.57
C THR A 73 0.81 -28.92 4.11
N ASP A 74 0.20 -29.74 3.26
CA ASP A 74 -0.81 -30.78 3.57
C ASP A 74 -2.29 -30.38 3.53
N ALA A 75 -2.84 -30.33 2.31
CA ALA A 75 -4.23 -30.70 2.08
C ALA A 75 -4.27 -31.57 0.82
N GLY A 76 -4.47 -32.87 1.03
CA GLY A 76 -4.50 -33.89 0.00
C GLY A 76 -5.41 -33.49 -1.16
N ALA A 77 -4.81 -33.35 -2.34
CA ALA A 77 -5.55 -33.41 -3.59
C ALA A 77 -6.06 -34.85 -3.74
N ASP A 78 -7.31 -35.08 -3.39
CA ASP A 78 -7.99 -36.34 -3.65
C ASP A 78 -8.12 -36.48 -5.18
N VAL A 79 -7.17 -37.18 -5.79
CA VAL A 79 -7.18 -37.51 -7.21
C VAL A 79 -8.25 -38.56 -7.43
N ARG A 80 -9.43 -38.13 -7.90
CA ARG A 80 -10.53 -39.03 -8.22
C ARG A 80 -10.36 -39.59 -9.63
N PRO A 81 -10.28 -40.92 -9.83
CA PRO A 81 -10.11 -41.51 -11.15
C PRO A 81 -11.33 -41.25 -12.03
N MET A 82 -11.08 -40.97 -13.32
CA MET A 82 -12.08 -40.55 -14.30
C MET A 82 -12.91 -41.72 -14.87
N TYR A 83 -12.57 -42.97 -14.55
CA TYR A 83 -13.31 -44.16 -14.98
C TYR A 83 -13.67 -45.02 -13.77
N PRO A 84 -14.92 -45.52 -13.69
CA PRO A 84 -15.29 -46.50 -12.66
C PRO A 84 -14.61 -47.84 -12.96
N ASP A 85 -14.08 -48.50 -11.92
CA ASP A 85 -13.51 -49.84 -12.04
C ASP A 85 -14.56 -50.79 -12.63
N ILE A 86 -14.30 -51.27 -13.84
CA ILE A 86 -15.07 -52.33 -14.46
C ILE A 86 -14.58 -53.63 -13.81
N ALA A 87 -15.19 -53.98 -12.68
CA ALA A 87 -14.92 -55.23 -11.99
C ALA A 87 -15.25 -56.43 -12.90
N ALA A 88 -14.26 -57.29 -13.11
CA ALA A 88 -14.40 -58.63 -13.69
C ALA A 88 -14.74 -59.66 -12.60
#